data_AF-A0A3C0AL03-F1
#
_entry.id   AF-A0A3C0AL03-F1
#
_cell.length_a   1.000
_cell.length_b   1.000
_cell.length_c   1.000
_cell.angle_alpha   90.00
_cell.angle_beta   90.00
_cell.angle_gamma   90.00
#
_symmetry.space_group_name_H-M   'P 1'
#
loop_
_entity.id
_entity.type
_entity.pdbx_description
1 polymer ?
#
loop_
_entity_poly.entity_id
_entity_poly.type
_entity_poly.pdbx_seq_one_letter_code
_entity_poly.pdbx_strand_id
1 'polypeptide(L)'
;QSWAIASSSFGETYFQNLDEELLTTLTDISKPRQIWYLIFILSFIYLIIVGPVYYLITKYSRYSYSFYLIYGLNTLLFCFIFLFVGRYSTNQTSQIYSLIIAEVVPDHKTIISEWSSMGIVSGGNFIITHEGDSHIYCTCQPYNKVSGFTTSGTQGQLQADIPPNSFRTFFHHARIPEPLIMAKSASFLINESGLESLTLEIGKEFPSNVEQAHFVFDSNIYELQREKNQLIYQGKSRKLSPLLLENPLLDSSYIAPNQLFPFVRPKENNQSLAWEQFFPILVQKSLNVSSDHVNQNISWPVHKGKLLVLAKVPESLFPKTPEIFKKEGLILYSLDIPLSDQGS
;
A
#
# COMPACT_ATOMS: atom_id res chain seq x y z
N GLN A 1 28.69 -15.45 35.52
CA GLN A 1 28.55 -15.03 34.11
C GLN A 1 27.84 -16.14 33.36
N SER A 2 26.55 -15.99 33.11
CA SER A 2 25.72 -16.78 32.17
C SER A 2 24.27 -16.51 32.54
N TRP A 3 23.62 -15.60 31.82
CA TRP A 3 22.16 -15.52 31.75
C TRP A 3 21.75 -15.02 30.37
N ALA A 4 20.77 -15.75 29.80
CA ALA A 4 19.79 -15.34 28.80
C ALA A 4 20.25 -15.16 27.33
N ILE A 5 20.17 -16.24 26.55
CA ILE A 5 19.78 -16.20 25.12
C ILE A 5 18.76 -17.32 24.92
N ALA A 6 17.47 -17.05 25.13
CA ALA A 6 16.35 -17.89 24.69
C ALA A 6 15.00 -17.19 24.95
N SER A 7 14.71 -16.09 24.25
CA SER A 7 13.32 -15.56 24.21
C SER A 7 13.02 -14.61 23.05
N SER A 8 13.68 -14.71 21.89
CA SER A 8 13.44 -13.79 20.76
C SER A 8 12.82 -14.42 19.51
N SER A 9 12.69 -15.76 19.41
CA SER A 9 12.32 -16.38 18.12
C SER A 9 10.83 -16.39 17.79
N PHE A 10 9.92 -16.14 18.74
CA PHE A 10 8.47 -16.23 18.50
C PHE A 10 7.81 -14.90 18.11
N GLY A 11 8.33 -13.77 18.59
CA GLY A 11 7.84 -12.43 18.22
C GLY A 11 8.26 -11.98 16.82
N GLU A 12 9.39 -12.48 16.30
CA GLU A 12 9.88 -12.14 14.96
C GLU A 12 9.02 -12.76 13.84
N THR A 13 8.46 -13.95 14.06
CA THR A 13 7.66 -14.68 13.07
C THR A 13 6.32 -14.02 12.72
N TYR A 14 5.65 -13.35 13.67
CA TYR A 14 4.36 -12.70 13.41
C TYR A 14 4.51 -11.29 12.79
N PHE A 15 5.55 -10.53 13.19
CA PHE A 15 5.88 -9.26 12.54
C PHE A 15 6.31 -9.46 11.07
N GLN A 16 7.02 -10.56 10.77
CA GLN A 16 7.34 -10.94 9.39
C GLN A 16 6.09 -11.18 8.53
N ASN A 17 5.04 -11.78 9.09
CA ASN A 17 3.81 -12.05 8.33
C ASN A 17 3.04 -10.77 7.98
N LEU A 18 2.97 -9.78 8.87
CA LEU A 18 2.22 -8.54 8.63
C LEU A 18 2.85 -7.68 7.51
N ASP A 19 4.18 -7.59 7.49
CA ASP A 19 4.90 -6.90 6.40
C ASP A 19 4.72 -7.60 5.06
N GLU A 20 4.76 -8.93 5.06
CA GLU A 20 4.51 -9.74 3.87
C GLU A 20 3.07 -9.59 3.36
N GLU A 21 2.08 -9.59 4.25
CA GLU A 21 0.66 -9.37 3.91
C GLU A 21 0.40 -7.97 3.35
N LEU A 22 0.97 -6.94 3.96
CA LEU A 22 0.90 -5.55 3.46
C LEU A 22 1.48 -5.45 2.05
N LEU A 23 2.69 -5.97 1.85
CA LEU A 23 3.37 -5.90 0.57
C LEU A 23 2.70 -6.77 -0.49
N THR A 24 2.11 -7.90 -0.11
CA THR A 24 1.33 -8.77 -1.00
C THR A 24 0.05 -8.07 -1.44
N THR A 25 -0.65 -7.42 -0.51
CA THR A 25 -1.86 -6.64 -0.81
C THR A 25 -1.54 -5.46 -1.73
N LEU A 26 -0.48 -4.69 -1.42
CA LEU A 26 -0.01 -3.60 -2.29
C LEU A 26 0.41 -4.12 -3.67
N THR A 27 1.05 -5.28 -3.71
CA THR A 27 1.41 -5.97 -4.96
C THR A 27 0.19 -6.25 -5.80
N ASP A 28 -0.84 -6.87 -5.23
CA ASP A 28 -2.07 -7.21 -5.94
C ASP A 28 -2.78 -5.98 -6.51
N ILE A 29 -2.79 -4.88 -5.77
CA ILE A 29 -3.33 -3.60 -6.23
C ILE A 29 -2.47 -2.99 -7.34
N SER A 30 -1.15 -3.09 -7.23
CA SER A 30 -0.18 -2.51 -8.18
C SER A 30 -0.01 -3.30 -9.48
N LYS A 31 -0.48 -4.56 -9.55
CA LYS A 31 -0.32 -5.39 -10.75
C LYS A 31 -0.98 -4.72 -11.97
N PRO A 32 -0.27 -4.61 -13.10
CA PRO A 32 -0.89 -4.23 -14.37
C PRO A 32 -2.02 -5.22 -14.71
N ARG A 33 -3.24 -4.72 -14.92
CA ARG A 33 -4.43 -5.52 -15.23
C ARG A 33 -4.41 -5.97 -16.69
N GLN A 34 -3.87 -7.15 -16.96
CA GLN A 34 -3.96 -7.70 -18.32
C GLN A 34 -5.30 -8.37 -18.59
N ILE A 35 -5.88 -8.13 -19.77
CA ILE A 35 -7.15 -8.73 -20.20
C ILE A 35 -6.89 -10.12 -20.79
N TRP A 36 -6.31 -11.02 -19.99
CA TRP A 36 -5.92 -12.37 -20.40
C TRP A 36 -7.09 -13.14 -21.04
N TYR A 37 -8.30 -12.98 -20.51
CA TYR A 37 -9.50 -13.63 -21.02
C TYR A 37 -9.76 -13.32 -22.50
N LEU A 38 -9.52 -12.09 -22.95
CA LEU A 38 -9.73 -11.70 -24.34
C LEU A 38 -8.72 -12.41 -25.26
N ILE A 39 -7.46 -12.50 -24.83
CA ILE A 39 -6.41 -13.24 -25.54
C ILE A 39 -6.79 -14.72 -25.64
N PHE A 40 -7.28 -15.32 -24.56
CA PHE A 40 -7.72 -16.71 -24.56
C PHE A 40 -8.90 -16.95 -25.51
N ILE A 41 -9.97 -16.14 -25.44
CA ILE A 41 -11.10 -16.26 -26.37
C ILE A 41 -10.61 -16.13 -27.82
N LEU A 42 -9.80 -15.12 -28.10
CA LEU A 42 -9.31 -14.88 -29.45
C LEU A 42 -8.47 -16.06 -29.97
N SER A 43 -7.68 -16.68 -29.10
CA SER A 43 -6.92 -17.90 -29.39
C SER A 43 -7.82 -19.10 -29.69
N PHE A 44 -8.90 -19.28 -28.92
CA PHE A 44 -9.90 -20.33 -29.21
C PHE A 44 -10.62 -20.10 -30.53
N ILE A 45 -11.04 -18.87 -30.82
CA ILE A 45 -11.66 -18.50 -32.09
C ILE A 45 -10.69 -18.78 -33.24
N TYR A 46 -9.42 -18.40 -33.09
CA TYR A 46 -8.37 -18.69 -34.06
C TYR A 46 -8.22 -20.20 -34.32
N LEU A 47 -8.18 -21.02 -33.27
CA LEU A 47 -8.02 -22.48 -33.40
C LEU A 47 -9.23 -23.12 -34.12
N ILE A 48 -10.46 -22.68 -33.81
CA ILE A 48 -11.68 -23.13 -34.49
C ILE A 48 -11.67 -22.72 -35.96
N ILE A 49 -11.24 -21.49 -36.27
CA ILE A 49 -11.16 -21.04 -37.65
C ILE A 49 -10.08 -21.83 -38.39
N VAL A 50 -8.87 -21.95 -37.84
CA VAL A 50 -7.72 -22.63 -38.46
C VAL A 50 -7.94 -24.14 -38.66
N GLY A 51 -8.60 -24.81 -37.71
CA GLY A 51 -8.82 -26.25 -37.78
C GLY A 51 -10.11 -26.62 -38.53
N PRO A 52 -11.26 -26.72 -37.84
CA PRO A 52 -12.48 -27.26 -38.42
C PRO A 52 -13.03 -26.42 -39.58
N VAL A 53 -12.96 -25.10 -39.53
CA VAL A 53 -13.50 -24.25 -40.60
C VAL A 53 -12.69 -24.41 -41.90
N TYR A 54 -11.35 -24.39 -41.85
CA TYR A 54 -10.56 -24.64 -43.06
C TYR A 54 -10.62 -26.08 -43.54
N TYR A 55 -10.70 -27.07 -42.66
CA TYR A 55 -10.90 -28.46 -43.07
C TYR A 55 -12.21 -28.63 -43.88
N LEU A 56 -13.28 -27.96 -43.46
CA LEU A 56 -14.53 -27.96 -44.22
C LEU A 56 -14.37 -27.24 -45.57
N ILE A 57 -13.76 -26.05 -45.59
CA ILE A 57 -13.57 -25.28 -46.83
C ILE A 57 -12.72 -26.05 -47.85
N THR A 58 -11.66 -26.73 -47.41
CA THR A 58 -10.80 -27.54 -48.29
C THR A 58 -11.53 -28.76 -48.85
N LYS A 59 -12.38 -29.40 -48.05
CA LYS A 59 -13.19 -30.54 -48.50
C LYS A 59 -14.18 -30.16 -49.62
N TYR A 60 -14.69 -28.92 -49.62
CA TYR A 60 -15.71 -28.46 -50.57
C TYR A 60 -15.19 -27.60 -51.73
N SER A 61 -13.96 -27.07 -51.64
CA SER A 61 -13.38 -26.19 -52.67
C SER A 61 -12.57 -26.98 -53.71
N ARG A 62 -12.80 -26.72 -55.01
CA ARG A 62 -12.05 -27.32 -56.13
C ARG A 62 -10.74 -26.61 -56.47
N TYR A 63 -10.50 -25.40 -55.94
CA TYR A 63 -9.36 -24.56 -56.34
C TYR A 63 -8.38 -24.35 -55.18
N SER A 64 -7.20 -24.98 -55.28
CA SER A 64 -6.16 -24.94 -54.24
C SER A 64 -5.51 -23.57 -54.04
N TYR A 65 -5.52 -22.69 -55.04
CA TYR A 65 -4.94 -21.33 -54.93
C TYR A 65 -5.76 -20.41 -54.01
N SER A 66 -7.09 -20.40 -54.17
CA SER A 66 -7.99 -19.60 -53.32
C SER A 66 -7.88 -19.99 -51.84
N PHE A 67 -7.54 -21.25 -51.56
CA PHE A 67 -7.32 -21.74 -50.20
C PHE A 67 -6.11 -21.06 -49.53
N TYR A 68 -4.94 -21.06 -50.17
CA TYR A 68 -3.74 -20.44 -49.59
C TYR A 68 -3.90 -18.93 -49.39
N LEU A 69 -4.64 -18.27 -50.30
CA LEU A 69 -4.91 -16.82 -50.20
C LEU A 69 -5.80 -16.50 -48.99
N ILE A 70 -6.92 -17.21 -48.81
CA ILE A 70 -7.84 -16.99 -47.68
C ILE A 70 -7.16 -17.32 -46.35
N TYR A 71 -6.36 -18.39 -46.31
CA TYR A 71 -5.59 -18.77 -45.12
C TYR A 71 -4.57 -17.68 -44.73
N GLY A 72 -3.81 -17.18 -45.69
CA GLY A 72 -2.84 -16.10 -45.47
C GLY A 72 -3.50 -14.82 -44.97
N LEU A 73 -4.61 -14.42 -45.59
CA LEU A 73 -5.32 -13.18 -45.23
C LEU A 73 -5.91 -13.26 -43.81
N ASN A 74 -6.51 -14.38 -43.43
CA ASN A 74 -6.98 -14.59 -42.06
C ASN A 74 -5.83 -14.63 -41.05
N THR A 75 -4.72 -15.29 -41.38
CA THR A 75 -3.55 -15.32 -40.49
C THR A 75 -3.03 -13.90 -40.25
N LEU A 76 -2.91 -13.09 -41.29
CA LEU A 76 -2.56 -11.67 -41.17
C LEU A 76 -3.58 -10.89 -40.33
N LEU A 77 -4.88 -11.11 -40.55
CA LEU A 77 -5.94 -10.47 -39.77
C LEU A 77 -5.81 -10.80 -38.28
N PHE A 78 -5.64 -12.08 -37.93
CA PHE A 78 -5.45 -12.49 -36.54
C PHE A 78 -4.16 -11.93 -35.95
N CYS A 79 -3.05 -11.91 -36.69
CA CYS A 79 -1.84 -11.22 -36.25
C CYS A 79 -2.09 -9.74 -35.93
N PHE A 80 -2.86 -9.03 -36.76
CA PHE A 80 -3.24 -7.64 -36.50
C PHE A 80 -4.13 -7.50 -35.26
N ILE A 81 -5.12 -8.38 -35.08
CA ILE A 81 -5.99 -8.35 -33.90
C ILE A 81 -5.17 -8.63 -32.64
N PHE A 82 -4.30 -9.65 -32.62
CA PHE A 82 -3.44 -9.94 -31.47
C PHE A 82 -2.47 -8.79 -31.16
N LEU A 83 -1.91 -8.15 -32.18
CA LEU A 83 -1.06 -6.97 -31.99
C LEU A 83 -1.86 -5.82 -31.36
N PHE A 84 -3.06 -5.54 -31.86
CA PHE A 84 -3.89 -4.47 -31.34
C PHE A 84 -4.36 -4.75 -29.90
N VAL A 85 -4.82 -5.97 -29.64
CA VAL A 85 -5.22 -6.44 -28.31
C VAL A 85 -4.05 -6.40 -27.34
N GLY A 86 -2.87 -6.86 -27.76
CA GLY A 86 -1.65 -6.82 -26.96
C GLY A 86 -1.31 -5.38 -26.59
N ARG A 87 -1.26 -4.47 -27.58
CA ARG A 87 -1.00 -3.04 -27.34
C ARG A 87 -2.04 -2.38 -26.45
N TYR A 88 -3.32 -2.69 -26.64
CA TYR A 88 -4.41 -2.16 -25.82
C TYR A 88 -4.31 -2.66 -24.37
N SER A 89 -4.00 -3.95 -24.17
CA SER A 89 -3.80 -4.52 -22.84
C SER A 89 -2.57 -3.95 -22.15
N THR A 90 -1.51 -3.59 -22.89
CA THR A 90 -0.32 -2.91 -22.35
C THR A 90 -0.47 -1.39 -22.27
N ASN A 91 -1.58 -0.80 -22.73
CA ASN A 91 -1.77 0.66 -22.65
C ASN A 91 -2.16 1.13 -21.22
N GLN A 92 -1.83 0.31 -20.24
CA GLN A 92 -2.00 0.62 -18.83
C GLN A 92 -0.77 1.37 -18.34
N THR A 93 -1.00 2.34 -17.48
CA THR A 93 0.06 3.19 -16.95
C THR A 93 0.80 2.46 -15.84
N SER A 94 2.13 2.62 -15.80
CA SER A 94 2.93 2.22 -14.64
C SER A 94 2.40 2.94 -13.40
N GLN A 95 2.28 2.20 -12.30
CA GLN A 95 1.62 2.66 -11.09
C GLN A 95 2.44 2.32 -9.84
N ILE A 96 2.37 3.19 -8.84
CA ILE A 96 2.96 2.97 -7.52
C ILE A 96 1.91 3.14 -6.43
N TYR A 97 1.92 2.20 -5.51
CA TYR A 97 1.11 2.18 -4.31
C TYR A 97 2.03 2.24 -3.09
N SER A 98 1.85 3.25 -2.23
CA SER A 98 2.69 3.47 -1.06
C SER A 98 1.87 3.55 0.23
N LEU A 99 2.33 2.89 1.27
CA LEU A 99 1.83 3.05 2.64
C LEU A 99 2.94 3.65 3.49
N ILE A 100 2.65 4.76 4.15
CA ILE A 100 3.64 5.54 4.87
C ILE A 100 3.23 5.69 6.34
N ILE A 101 4.17 5.51 7.25
CA ILE A 101 4.07 5.95 8.64
C ILE A 101 5.07 7.08 8.84
N ALA A 102 4.56 8.25 9.23
CA ALA A 102 5.37 9.42 9.53
C ALA A 102 5.31 9.69 11.04
N GLU A 103 6.37 9.32 11.74
CA GLU A 103 6.51 9.52 13.18
C GLU A 103 7.29 10.80 13.46
N VAL A 104 6.67 11.74 14.16
CA VAL A 104 7.34 12.96 14.61
C VAL A 104 8.04 12.68 15.94
N VAL A 105 9.36 12.75 15.92
CA VAL A 105 10.22 12.52 17.09
C VAL A 105 10.52 13.85 17.82
N PRO A 106 10.96 13.78 19.10
CA PRO A 106 11.51 14.94 19.80
C PRO A 106 12.60 15.62 18.95
N ASP A 107 12.67 16.96 19.00
CA ASP A 107 13.44 17.86 18.10
C ASP A 107 12.78 18.17 16.74
N HIS A 108 11.48 17.94 16.59
CA HIS A 108 10.70 18.30 15.39
C HIS A 108 11.17 17.64 14.09
N LYS A 109 11.87 16.51 14.19
CA LYS A 109 12.26 15.70 13.04
C LYS A 109 11.16 14.68 12.74
N THR A 110 11.02 14.30 11.48
CA THR A 110 10.08 13.26 11.08
C THR A 110 10.85 12.03 10.62
N ILE A 111 10.53 10.87 11.18
CA ILE A 111 10.99 9.58 10.69
C ILE A 111 9.88 8.99 9.83
N ILE A 112 10.24 8.55 8.63
CA ILE A 112 9.34 7.95 7.66
C ILE A 112 9.69 6.48 7.52
N SER A 113 8.67 5.63 7.56
CA SER A 113 8.73 4.24 7.12
C SER A 113 7.69 4.03 6.03
N GLU A 114 8.13 3.61 4.85
CA GLU A 114 7.30 3.44 3.67
C GLU A 114 7.42 2.00 3.14
N TRP A 115 6.26 1.40 2.87
CA TRP A 115 6.13 0.16 2.11
C TRP A 115 5.51 0.50 0.78
N SER A 116 6.20 0.19 -0.32
CA SER A 116 5.72 0.50 -1.65
C SER A 116 5.74 -0.71 -2.57
N SER A 117 4.75 -0.77 -3.46
CA SER A 117 4.74 -1.66 -4.61
C SER A 117 4.61 -0.88 -5.90
N MET A 118 5.51 -1.16 -6.82
CA MET A 118 5.61 -0.52 -8.13
C MET A 118 5.26 -1.52 -9.22
N GLY A 119 4.15 -1.30 -9.93
CA GLY A 119 3.77 -2.06 -11.12
C GLY A 119 4.26 -1.37 -12.38
N ILE A 120 5.11 -2.04 -13.15
CA ILE A 120 5.76 -1.49 -14.35
C ILE A 120 5.25 -2.19 -15.60
N VAL A 121 4.92 -1.40 -16.62
CA VAL A 121 4.36 -1.92 -17.88
C VAL A 121 5.42 -2.03 -18.99
N SER A 122 6.20 -0.97 -19.23
CA SER A 122 7.22 -0.91 -20.29
C SER A 122 8.52 -1.66 -19.97
N GLY A 123 8.82 -1.83 -18.68
CA GLY A 123 10.12 -2.32 -18.21
C GLY A 123 11.24 -1.31 -18.42
N GLY A 124 12.38 -1.51 -17.74
CA GLY A 124 13.54 -0.62 -17.84
C GLY A 124 14.36 -0.53 -16.56
N ASN A 125 15.36 0.36 -16.59
CA ASN A 125 16.21 0.66 -15.44
C ASN A 125 15.63 1.84 -14.67
N PHE A 126 15.19 1.58 -13.44
CA PHE A 126 14.58 2.59 -12.57
C PHE A 126 15.58 3.01 -11.49
N ILE A 127 15.68 4.32 -11.28
CA ILE A 127 16.36 4.92 -10.12
C ILE A 127 15.27 5.52 -9.24
N ILE A 128 15.17 5.01 -8.03
CA ILE A 128 14.16 5.38 -7.04
C ILE A 128 14.86 6.18 -5.95
N THR A 129 14.40 7.41 -5.76
CA THR A 129 14.89 8.35 -4.75
C THR A 129 13.72 9.05 -4.07
N HIS A 130 13.90 9.45 -2.81
CA HIS A 130 12.92 10.16 -2.00
C HIS A 130 13.55 11.45 -1.47
N GLU A 131 12.72 12.36 -0.94
CA GLU A 131 13.21 13.53 -0.21
C GLU A 131 13.55 13.18 1.24
N GLY A 132 14.60 13.82 1.78
CA GLY A 132 15.07 13.62 3.15
C GLY A 132 16.60 13.69 3.27
N ASP A 133 17.09 13.62 4.51
CA ASP A 133 18.52 13.78 4.81
C ASP A 133 19.27 12.45 4.81
N SER A 134 18.58 11.36 5.11
CA SER A 134 19.18 10.03 5.19
C SER A 134 18.15 8.99 4.82
N HIS A 135 18.57 8.01 4.04
CA HIS A 135 17.71 6.98 3.49
C HIS A 135 18.30 5.59 3.69
N ILE A 136 17.41 4.64 3.93
CA ILE A 136 17.69 3.21 3.93
C ILE A 136 16.68 2.58 2.96
N TYR A 137 17.18 1.78 2.03
CA TYR A 137 16.37 1.03 1.09
C TYR A 137 16.57 -0.46 1.29
N CYS A 138 15.47 -1.21 1.26
CA CYS A 138 15.49 -2.66 1.24
C CYS A 138 14.56 -3.17 0.15
N THR A 139 14.98 -4.18 -0.59
CA THR A 139 14.10 -4.89 -1.53
C THR A 139 13.33 -5.95 -0.77
N CYS A 140 12.00 -5.96 -0.88
CA CYS A 140 11.16 -6.86 -0.09
C CYS A 140 10.57 -7.98 -0.95
N GLN A 141 11.41 -8.58 -1.80
CA GLN A 141 11.00 -9.59 -2.76
C GLN A 141 11.53 -10.96 -2.37
N PRO A 142 10.68 -11.87 -1.86
CA PRO A 142 11.11 -13.24 -1.58
C PRO A 142 11.40 -14.02 -2.87
N TYR A 143 10.67 -13.70 -3.94
CA TYR A 143 10.75 -14.35 -5.26
C TYR A 143 10.99 -13.31 -6.37
N ASN A 144 11.45 -13.75 -7.55
CA ASN A 144 11.74 -12.89 -8.71
C ASN A 144 12.86 -11.86 -8.51
N LYS A 145 14.06 -12.32 -8.13
CA LYS A 145 15.26 -11.47 -8.04
C LYS A 145 15.52 -10.72 -9.34
N VAL A 146 15.89 -9.45 -9.22
CA VAL A 146 16.32 -8.61 -10.35
C VAL A 146 17.69 -8.04 -10.10
N SER A 147 18.35 -7.66 -11.20
CA SER A 147 19.60 -6.92 -11.13
C SER A 147 19.32 -5.54 -10.55
N GLY A 148 20.13 -5.13 -9.57
CA GLY A 148 19.98 -3.85 -8.90
C GLY A 148 20.95 -3.70 -7.75
N PHE A 149 21.00 -2.50 -7.20
CA PHE A 149 21.74 -2.21 -5.99
C PHE A 149 21.02 -1.14 -5.18
N THR A 150 21.23 -1.17 -3.87
CA THR A 150 20.78 -0.15 -2.94
C THR A 150 21.98 0.57 -2.35
N THR A 151 21.87 1.87 -2.19
CA THR A 151 22.79 2.66 -1.38
C THR A 151 22.02 3.25 -0.20
N SER A 152 22.66 3.27 0.97
CA SER A 152 22.12 3.88 2.17
C SER A 152 22.94 5.11 2.54
N GLY A 153 22.30 6.10 3.15
CA GLY A 153 22.93 7.36 3.55
C GLY A 153 22.23 8.58 2.96
N THR A 154 22.95 9.69 2.90
CA THR A 154 22.41 11.01 2.45
C THR A 154 22.05 11.04 0.97
N GLN A 155 22.71 10.22 0.16
CA GLN A 155 22.41 10.01 -1.25
C GLN A 155 21.89 8.59 -1.50
N GLY A 156 21.11 8.07 -0.55
CA GLY A 156 20.55 6.72 -0.68
C GLY A 156 19.60 6.64 -1.87
N GLN A 157 19.75 5.58 -2.66
CA GLN A 157 18.91 5.29 -3.81
C GLN A 157 18.73 3.78 -3.97
N LEU A 158 17.62 3.40 -4.60
CA LEU A 158 17.39 2.05 -5.08
C LEU A 158 17.44 2.08 -6.61
N GLN A 159 18.38 1.35 -7.20
CA GLN A 159 18.43 1.13 -8.64
C GLN A 159 18.07 -0.31 -8.95
N ALA A 160 17.09 -0.52 -9.82
CA ALA A 160 16.65 -1.86 -10.21
C ALA A 160 16.27 -1.91 -11.70
N ASP A 161 16.67 -2.99 -12.35
CA ASP A 161 16.18 -3.37 -13.68
C ASP A 161 14.87 -4.13 -13.53
N ILE A 162 13.77 -3.51 -13.96
CA ILE A 162 12.42 -4.04 -13.79
C ILE A 162 11.93 -4.55 -15.15
N PRO A 163 11.67 -5.86 -15.31
CA PRO A 163 11.09 -6.41 -16.52
C PRO A 163 9.72 -5.80 -16.86
N PRO A 164 9.32 -5.80 -18.14
CA PRO A 164 7.98 -5.36 -18.54
C PRO A 164 6.90 -6.23 -17.91
N ASN A 165 5.75 -5.62 -17.62
CA ASN A 165 4.59 -6.26 -16.98
C ASN A 165 4.94 -6.99 -15.66
N SER A 166 5.85 -6.42 -14.87
CA SER A 166 6.25 -6.97 -13.58
C SER A 166 6.03 -5.96 -12.47
N PHE A 167 6.22 -6.39 -11.23
CA PHE A 167 6.09 -5.54 -10.06
C PHE A 167 7.33 -5.64 -9.16
N ARG A 168 7.64 -4.55 -8.46
CA ARG A 168 8.71 -4.49 -7.47
C ARG A 168 8.23 -3.90 -6.16
N THR A 169 8.49 -4.63 -5.09
CA THR A 169 8.24 -4.21 -3.71
C THR A 169 9.54 -3.77 -3.06
N PHE A 170 9.48 -2.66 -2.35
CA PHE A 170 10.60 -2.16 -1.58
C PHE A 170 10.10 -1.50 -0.30
N PHE A 171 10.99 -1.46 0.68
CA PHE A 171 10.83 -0.73 1.91
C PHE A 171 11.81 0.44 1.92
N HIS A 172 11.32 1.60 2.31
CA HIS A 172 12.10 2.82 2.45
C HIS A 172 11.95 3.35 3.87
N HIS A 173 13.07 3.71 4.47
CA HIS A 173 13.10 4.37 5.76
C HIS A 173 13.96 5.61 5.69
N ALA A 174 13.43 6.74 6.15
CA ALA A 174 14.12 8.01 6.03
C ALA A 174 13.91 8.94 7.22
N ARG A 175 14.83 9.88 7.37
CA ARG A 175 14.70 11.03 8.27
C ARG A 175 14.52 12.29 7.46
N ILE A 176 13.46 13.04 7.77
CA ILE A 176 13.18 14.37 7.25
C ILE A 176 13.47 15.38 8.38
N PRO A 177 14.23 16.45 8.10
CA PRO A 177 14.61 17.43 9.11
C PRO A 177 13.43 18.25 9.65
N GLU A 178 12.41 18.45 8.82
CA GLU A 178 11.22 19.23 9.14
C GLU A 178 10.06 18.33 9.63
N PRO A 179 9.18 18.86 10.50
CA PRO A 179 8.00 18.15 10.95
C PRO A 179 6.92 18.19 9.86
N LEU A 180 6.46 17.03 9.43
CA LEU A 180 5.38 16.93 8.44
C LEU A 180 3.99 17.23 9.02
N ILE A 181 3.88 17.24 10.35
CA ILE A 181 2.65 17.55 11.06
C ILE A 181 3.01 18.29 12.37
N MET A 182 2.22 19.30 12.71
CA MET A 182 2.30 19.98 14.00
C MET A 182 0.93 20.05 14.64
N ALA A 183 0.83 19.63 15.89
CA ALA A 183 -0.33 19.85 16.74
C ALA A 183 0.11 20.05 18.20
N LYS A 184 -0.64 20.83 18.96
CA LYS A 184 -0.41 21.07 20.39
C LYS A 184 -1.71 20.93 21.17
N SER A 185 -1.64 20.48 22.41
CA SER A 185 -2.80 20.46 23.31
C SER A 185 -3.21 21.90 23.66
N ALA A 186 -4.47 22.26 23.39
CA ALA A 186 -5.04 23.54 23.80
C ALA A 186 -5.80 23.40 25.12
N SER A 187 -6.68 22.41 25.22
CA SER A 187 -7.39 22.06 26.44
C SER A 187 -7.68 20.57 26.50
N PHE A 188 -7.73 20.02 27.71
CA PHE A 188 -8.14 18.64 27.92
C PHE A 188 -8.81 18.50 29.30
N LEU A 189 -9.73 17.54 29.42
CA LEU A 189 -10.31 17.10 30.69
C LEU A 189 -10.19 15.59 30.77
N ILE A 190 -9.53 15.10 31.82
CA ILE A 190 -9.34 13.68 32.11
C ILE A 190 -10.16 13.35 33.36
N ASN A 191 -10.93 12.27 33.29
CA ASN A 191 -11.73 11.74 34.38
C ASN A 191 -11.30 10.28 34.67
N GLU A 192 -11.88 9.65 35.70
CA GLU A 192 -11.55 8.25 36.08
C GLU A 192 -11.83 7.23 34.96
N SER A 193 -12.74 7.56 34.03
CA SER A 193 -13.09 6.73 32.87
C SER A 193 -12.25 7.01 31.62
N GLY A 194 -11.35 8.00 31.65
CA GLY A 194 -10.50 8.42 30.55
C GLY A 194 -10.71 9.88 30.12
N LEU A 195 -10.45 10.17 28.85
CA LEU A 195 -10.53 11.52 28.28
C LEU A 195 -12.00 11.94 28.04
N GLU A 196 -12.44 13.01 28.69
CA GLU A 196 -13.81 13.57 28.57
C GLU A 196 -13.88 14.68 27.51
N SER A 197 -12.87 15.54 27.45
CA SER A 197 -12.74 16.56 26.41
C SER A 197 -11.29 16.71 25.97
N LEU A 198 -11.08 17.01 24.70
CA LEU A 198 -9.77 17.30 24.14
C LEU A 198 -9.93 18.25 22.95
N THR A 199 -9.17 19.33 23.01
CA THR A 199 -9.00 20.28 21.91
C THR A 199 -7.52 20.38 21.61
N LEU A 200 -7.16 20.09 20.36
CA LEU A 200 -5.81 20.25 19.85
C LEU A 200 -5.77 21.42 18.87
N GLU A 201 -4.80 22.30 19.03
CA GLU A 201 -4.48 23.34 18.06
C GLU A 201 -3.59 22.77 16.96
N ILE A 202 -3.96 23.08 15.72
CA ILE A 202 -3.32 22.57 14.52
C ILE A 202 -2.36 23.62 13.94
N GLY A 203 -1.16 23.19 13.52
CA GLY A 203 -0.18 24.02 12.80
C GLY A 203 -0.48 24.19 11.31
N LYS A 204 0.30 25.02 10.61
CA LYS A 204 0.10 25.28 9.17
C LYS A 204 0.47 24.08 8.29
N GLU A 205 1.36 23.24 8.80
CA GLU A 205 1.91 22.05 8.15
C GLU A 205 0.92 20.88 8.15
N PHE A 206 -0.22 21.01 8.84
CA PHE A 206 -1.19 19.93 8.97
C PHE A 206 -1.90 19.62 7.65
N PRO A 207 -2.06 18.33 7.29
CA PRO A 207 -2.59 17.92 6.00
C PRO A 207 -4.01 18.47 5.75
N SER A 208 -4.29 18.90 4.52
CA SER A 208 -5.64 19.34 4.10
C SER A 208 -6.57 18.14 3.85
N ASN A 209 -6.04 17.04 3.31
CA ASN A 209 -6.80 15.87 2.89
C ASN A 209 -6.75 14.76 3.96
N VAL A 210 -7.37 15.02 5.11
CA VAL A 210 -7.47 14.05 6.21
C VAL A 210 -8.69 13.17 6.00
N GLU A 211 -8.48 11.86 5.97
CA GLU A 211 -9.55 10.87 5.94
C GLU A 211 -10.08 10.64 7.38
N GLN A 212 -9.18 10.49 8.35
CA GLN A 212 -9.52 10.26 9.76
C GLN A 212 -8.47 10.84 10.71
N ALA A 213 -8.91 11.29 11.89
CA ALA A 213 -8.03 11.72 12.98
C ALA A 213 -8.47 11.06 14.29
N HIS A 214 -7.51 10.49 15.01
CA HIS A 214 -7.74 9.79 16.25
C HIS A 214 -6.70 10.17 17.30
N PHE A 215 -7.10 10.18 18.55
CA PHE A 215 -6.19 10.33 19.68
C PHE A 215 -6.17 9.04 20.48
N VAL A 216 -4.98 8.51 20.75
CA VAL A 216 -4.80 7.35 21.61
C VAL A 216 -4.32 7.84 22.96
N PHE A 217 -5.05 7.48 24.00
CA PHE A 217 -4.70 7.74 25.38
C PHE A 217 -5.10 6.56 26.24
N ASP A 218 -4.13 6.04 26.99
CA ASP A 218 -4.28 4.82 27.80
C ASP A 218 -4.83 3.64 26.96
N SER A 219 -5.89 2.94 27.39
CA SER A 219 -6.42 1.79 26.66
C SER A 219 -7.43 2.14 25.55
N ASN A 220 -7.62 3.42 25.25
CA ASN A 220 -8.72 3.90 24.40
C ASN A 220 -8.22 4.71 23.20
N ILE A 221 -9.00 4.65 22.12
CA ILE A 221 -8.85 5.50 20.95
C ILE A 221 -10.10 6.37 20.79
N TYR A 222 -9.86 7.67 20.64
CA TYR A 222 -10.85 8.74 20.62
C TYR A 222 -10.92 9.34 19.23
N GLU A 223 -12.11 9.42 18.64
CA GLU A 223 -12.32 10.03 17.31
C GLU A 223 -12.30 11.55 17.42
N LEU A 224 -11.47 12.20 16.61
CA LEU A 224 -11.35 13.65 16.55
C LEU A 224 -11.96 14.19 15.26
N GLN A 225 -12.77 15.23 15.37
CA GLN A 225 -13.26 15.96 14.21
C GLN A 225 -12.48 17.27 14.03
N ARG A 226 -12.15 17.59 12.78
CA ARG A 226 -11.51 18.84 12.43
C ARG A 226 -12.53 19.98 12.37
N GLU A 227 -12.29 21.01 13.15
CA GLU A 227 -13.02 22.27 13.13
C GLU A 227 -12.05 23.43 12.85
N LYS A 228 -12.01 23.88 11.60
CA LYS A 228 -11.09 24.93 11.11
C LYS A 228 -9.62 24.60 11.44
N ASN A 229 -9.09 25.19 12.51
CA ASN A 229 -7.70 25.09 12.96
C ASN A 229 -7.55 24.29 14.26
N GLN A 230 -8.58 23.53 14.64
CA GLN A 230 -8.58 22.71 15.84
C GLN A 230 -9.07 21.29 15.52
N LEU A 231 -8.58 20.31 16.29
CA LEU A 231 -9.18 18.98 16.37
C LEU A 231 -9.91 18.86 17.70
N ILE A 232 -11.17 18.45 17.65
CA ILE A 232 -12.04 18.40 18.82
C ILE A 232 -12.57 16.97 18.99
N TYR A 233 -12.51 16.47 20.23
CA TYR A 233 -13.12 15.21 20.61
C TYR A 233 -14.65 15.35 20.74
N GLN A 234 -15.41 14.51 20.03
CA GLN A 234 -16.88 14.56 19.99
C GLN A 234 -17.58 13.47 20.84
N GLY A 235 -16.90 12.85 21.80
CA GLY A 235 -17.51 11.85 22.67
C GLY A 235 -17.56 10.43 22.12
N LYS A 236 -17.03 10.18 20.92
CA LYS A 236 -16.91 8.83 20.33
C LYS A 236 -15.57 8.20 20.68
N SER A 237 -15.58 7.24 21.58
CA SER A 237 -14.41 6.46 21.96
C SER A 237 -14.66 4.97 21.82
N ARG A 238 -13.60 4.21 21.57
CA ARG A 238 -13.60 2.74 21.57
C ARG A 238 -12.34 2.24 22.25
N LYS A 239 -12.38 1.01 22.75
CA LYS A 239 -11.18 0.34 23.25
C LYS A 239 -10.19 0.16 22.11
N LEU A 240 -8.90 0.30 22.42
CA LEU A 240 -7.82 0.12 21.46
C LEU A 240 -7.58 -1.36 21.13
N SER A 241 -7.77 -2.26 22.09
CA SER A 241 -7.44 -3.68 21.91
C SER A 241 -8.14 -4.39 20.76
N PRO A 242 -9.46 -4.20 20.48
CA PRO A 242 -10.09 -4.83 19.32
C PRO A 242 -9.47 -4.36 18.01
N LEU A 243 -9.09 -3.07 17.91
CA LEU A 243 -8.46 -2.51 16.72
C LEU A 243 -7.08 -3.12 16.48
N LEU A 244 -6.30 -3.38 17.54
CA LEU A 244 -4.96 -3.96 17.41
C LEU A 244 -4.96 -5.46 17.13
N LEU A 245 -6.07 -6.15 17.42
CA LEU A 245 -6.27 -7.57 17.10
C LEU A 245 -6.92 -7.74 15.73
N GLU A 246 -7.48 -6.69 15.15
CA GLU A 246 -8.12 -6.71 13.85
C GLU A 246 -7.06 -6.71 12.75
N ASN A 247 -7.03 -7.77 11.95
CA ASN A 247 -6.28 -7.80 10.69
C ASN A 247 -7.27 -7.98 9.53
N PRO A 248 -7.78 -6.87 8.95
CA PRO A 248 -8.72 -6.93 7.84
C PRO A 248 -8.16 -7.63 6.60
N LEU A 249 -6.83 -7.68 6.46
CA LEU A 249 -6.18 -8.36 5.34
C LEU A 249 -6.27 -9.88 5.44
N LEU A 250 -6.49 -10.45 6.62
CA LEU A 250 -6.68 -11.90 6.80
C LEU A 250 -8.17 -12.31 6.75
N ASP A 251 -9.09 -11.35 6.81
CA ASP A 251 -10.50 -11.66 6.75
C ASP A 251 -10.88 -12.11 5.32
N SER A 252 -11.14 -13.40 5.20
CA SER A 252 -11.53 -14.09 3.96
C SER A 252 -12.71 -13.46 3.21
N SER A 253 -13.49 -12.60 3.87
CA SER A 253 -14.56 -11.82 3.24
C SER A 253 -14.05 -10.76 2.26
N TYR A 254 -12.81 -10.26 2.42
CA TYR A 254 -12.17 -9.33 1.49
C TYR A 254 -11.33 -10.03 0.41
N ILE A 255 -10.81 -11.23 0.70
CA ILE A 255 -10.01 -12.05 -0.23
C ILE A 255 -10.82 -13.20 -0.82
N ALA A 256 -12.15 -13.15 -0.86
CA ALA A 256 -12.90 -14.23 -1.51
C ALA A 256 -12.49 -14.30 -3.00
N PRO A 257 -11.72 -15.31 -3.43
CA PRO A 257 -11.62 -15.56 -4.85
C PRO A 257 -12.96 -16.19 -5.20
N ASN A 258 -13.80 -15.51 -5.97
CA ASN A 258 -14.94 -16.14 -6.62
C ASN A 258 -14.40 -17.20 -7.60
N GLN A 259 -14.01 -18.36 -7.07
CA GLN A 259 -13.22 -19.39 -7.74
C GLN A 259 -14.08 -20.54 -8.28
N LEU A 260 -15.40 -20.34 -8.39
CA LEU A 260 -16.30 -21.40 -8.85
C LEU A 260 -16.69 -21.28 -10.33
N PHE A 261 -16.44 -20.15 -11.00
CA PHE A 261 -16.71 -20.02 -12.44
C PHE A 261 -15.70 -19.11 -13.15
N PRO A 262 -14.82 -19.65 -14.03
CA PRO A 262 -13.83 -18.85 -14.77
C PRO A 262 -14.43 -17.88 -15.81
N PHE A 263 -15.76 -17.83 -15.94
CA PHE A 263 -16.49 -17.04 -16.93
C PHE A 263 -17.30 -15.87 -16.34
N VAL A 264 -17.40 -15.77 -15.01
CA VAL A 264 -18.16 -14.70 -14.36
C VAL A 264 -17.19 -13.64 -13.87
N ARG A 265 -17.26 -12.49 -14.54
CA ARG A 265 -16.60 -11.20 -14.27
C ARG A 265 -15.75 -11.20 -12.99
N PRO A 266 -14.42 -10.93 -13.05
CA PRO A 266 -13.80 -10.29 -11.90
C PRO A 266 -14.62 -9.02 -11.69
N LYS A 267 -15.31 -8.93 -10.55
CA LYS A 267 -15.86 -7.65 -10.10
C LYS A 267 -14.69 -6.70 -10.26
N GLU A 268 -14.84 -5.64 -11.06
CA GLU A 268 -13.99 -4.47 -10.96
C GLU A 268 -14.20 -3.94 -9.54
N ASN A 269 -13.61 -4.63 -8.57
CA ASN A 269 -13.32 -4.03 -7.31
C ASN A 269 -12.31 -2.98 -7.73
N ASN A 270 -12.75 -1.72 -7.74
CA ASN A 270 -11.82 -0.61 -7.56
C ASN A 270 -11.12 -0.93 -6.25
N GLN A 271 -10.06 -1.74 -6.31
CA GLN A 271 -9.13 -1.98 -5.21
C GLN A 271 -8.32 -0.69 -5.07
N SER A 272 -9.02 0.42 -4.85
CA SER A 272 -8.44 1.63 -4.30
C SER A 272 -7.99 1.29 -2.89
N LEU A 273 -6.93 1.95 -2.42
CA LEU A 273 -6.51 1.89 -1.02
C LEU A 273 -7.68 2.27 -0.11
N ALA A 274 -8.41 1.28 0.38
CA ALA A 274 -9.50 1.47 1.31
C ALA A 274 -8.89 1.67 2.69
N TRP A 275 -9.04 2.88 3.24
CA TRP A 275 -8.45 3.21 4.53
C TRP A 275 -8.91 2.26 5.65
N GLU A 276 -10.14 1.73 5.56
CA GLU A 276 -10.70 0.76 6.52
C GLU A 276 -9.81 -0.48 6.67
N GLN A 277 -9.18 -0.93 5.58
CA GLN A 277 -8.35 -2.13 5.58
C GLN A 277 -6.96 -1.89 6.17
N PHE A 278 -6.38 -0.72 5.91
CA PHE A 278 -4.99 -0.42 6.29
C PHE A 278 -4.86 0.31 7.63
N PHE A 279 -5.91 0.99 8.09
CA PHE A 279 -5.84 1.78 9.32
C PHE A 279 -5.45 0.96 10.56
N PRO A 280 -6.10 -0.19 10.88
CA PRO A 280 -5.72 -0.99 12.05
C PRO A 280 -4.26 -1.41 12.04
N ILE A 281 -3.75 -1.78 10.86
CA ILE A 281 -2.39 -2.27 10.63
C ILE A 281 -1.36 -1.14 10.78
N LEU A 282 -1.64 0.04 10.21
CA LEU A 282 -0.77 1.20 10.33
C LEU A 282 -0.70 1.67 11.80
N VAL A 283 -1.83 1.63 12.52
CA VAL A 283 -1.87 1.94 13.96
C VAL A 283 -1.03 0.94 14.75
N GLN A 284 -1.21 -0.36 14.52
CA GLN A 284 -0.43 -1.42 15.18
C GLN A 284 1.08 -1.20 15.00
N LYS A 285 1.53 -0.90 13.77
CA LYS A 285 2.92 -0.61 13.46
C LYS A 285 3.42 0.69 14.10
N SER A 286 2.62 1.77 14.07
CA SER A 286 2.96 3.06 14.69
C SER A 286 3.10 2.98 16.22
N LEU A 287 2.35 2.09 16.86
CA LEU A 287 2.45 1.84 18.31
C LEU A 287 3.55 0.83 18.66
N ASN A 288 4.16 0.18 17.67
CA ASN A 288 5.13 -0.90 17.86
C ASN A 288 4.60 -2.03 18.76
N VAL A 289 3.31 -2.38 18.62
CA VAL A 289 2.64 -3.40 19.43
C VAL A 289 2.46 -4.68 18.60
N SER A 290 3.00 -5.80 19.07
CA SER A 290 2.69 -7.11 18.50
C SER A 290 1.28 -7.55 18.88
N SER A 291 0.56 -8.22 17.97
CA SER A 291 -0.75 -8.86 18.25
C SER A 291 -0.70 -9.78 19.47
N ASP A 292 0.43 -10.46 19.67
CA ASP A 292 0.65 -11.39 20.78
C ASP A 292 0.81 -10.69 22.14
N HIS A 293 1.17 -9.40 22.11
CA HIS A 293 1.37 -8.56 23.29
C HIS A 293 0.22 -7.54 23.51
N VAL A 294 -0.84 -7.56 22.71
CA VAL A 294 -2.00 -6.65 22.89
C VAL A 294 -2.67 -6.83 24.26
N ASN A 295 -2.55 -8.02 24.85
CA ASN A 295 -3.06 -8.30 26.20
C ASN A 295 -2.10 -7.89 27.33
N GLN A 296 -0.87 -7.48 27.02
CA GLN A 296 0.00 -6.84 27.99
C GLN A 296 -0.32 -5.35 27.99
N ASN A 297 -0.63 -4.78 29.16
CA ASN A 297 -0.91 -3.36 29.30
C ASN A 297 0.17 -2.54 28.58
N ILE A 298 -0.18 -1.94 27.44
CA ILE A 298 0.70 -1.03 26.71
C ILE A 298 1.08 0.06 27.71
N SER A 299 2.35 0.11 28.10
CA SER A 299 2.83 1.09 29.07
C SER A 299 2.93 2.43 28.38
N TRP A 300 1.86 3.22 28.45
CA TRP A 300 1.89 4.59 27.96
C TRP A 300 2.75 5.46 28.88
N PRO A 301 3.57 6.36 28.31
CA PRO A 301 4.21 7.38 29.12
C PRO A 301 3.12 8.19 29.85
N VAL A 302 3.23 8.29 31.18
CA VAL A 302 2.30 9.06 32.00
C VAL A 302 2.24 10.50 31.45
N HIS A 303 1.03 11.04 31.30
CA HIS A 303 0.78 12.40 30.76
C HIS A 303 1.17 12.61 29.28
N LYS A 304 1.15 11.56 28.46
CA LYS A 304 1.24 11.70 26.99
C LYS A 304 0.12 10.92 26.32
N GLY A 305 -0.46 11.51 25.28
CA GLY A 305 -1.26 10.77 24.32
C GLY A 305 -0.64 10.85 22.94
N LYS A 306 -1.05 9.96 22.03
CA LYS A 306 -0.54 9.92 20.66
C LYS A 306 -1.64 10.32 19.70
N LEU A 307 -1.40 11.36 18.91
CA LEU A 307 -2.24 11.78 17.80
C LEU A 307 -1.89 10.95 16.56
N LEU A 308 -2.92 10.33 15.97
CA LEU A 308 -2.86 9.53 14.76
C LEU A 308 -3.75 10.18 13.69
N VAL A 309 -3.16 10.63 12.59
CA VAL A 309 -3.89 11.28 11.48
C VAL A 309 -3.65 10.50 10.20
N LEU A 310 -4.72 9.95 9.64
CA LEU A 310 -4.68 9.24 8.37
C LEU A 310 -5.07 10.19 7.23
N ALA A 311 -4.23 10.27 6.21
CA ALA A 311 -4.41 11.14 5.06
C ALA A 311 -3.90 10.47 3.78
N LYS A 312 -4.17 11.11 2.63
CA LYS A 312 -3.52 10.74 1.37
C LYS A 312 -2.07 11.23 1.35
N VAL A 313 -1.19 10.44 0.75
CA VAL A 313 0.23 10.81 0.60
C VAL A 313 0.35 12.06 -0.29
N PRO A 314 1.03 13.12 0.16
CA PRO A 314 1.32 14.29 -0.67
C PRO A 314 2.31 13.94 -1.79
N GLU A 315 2.20 14.62 -2.93
CA GLU A 315 3.05 14.34 -4.11
C GLU A 315 4.56 14.40 -3.83
N SER A 316 4.98 15.25 -2.89
CA SER A 316 6.39 15.41 -2.49
C SER A 316 6.99 14.19 -1.82
N LEU A 317 6.18 13.35 -1.16
CA LEU A 317 6.65 12.17 -0.44
C LEU A 317 6.70 10.92 -1.30
N PHE A 318 6.08 10.91 -2.49
CA PHE A 318 6.26 9.80 -3.41
C PHE A 318 7.67 9.79 -4.00
N PRO A 319 8.17 8.62 -4.43
CA PRO A 319 9.46 8.55 -5.08
C PRO A 319 9.51 9.39 -6.36
N LYS A 320 10.68 9.98 -6.56
CA LYS A 320 11.04 10.69 -7.79
C LYS A 320 11.43 9.66 -8.84
N THR A 321 10.51 9.38 -9.76
CA THR A 321 10.69 8.46 -10.89
C THR A 321 10.03 9.05 -12.14
N PRO A 322 10.73 9.14 -13.28
CA PRO A 322 10.21 9.80 -14.48
C PRO A 322 9.08 9.05 -15.20
N GLU A 323 8.93 7.74 -14.97
CA GLU A 323 8.10 6.85 -15.80
C GLU A 323 6.81 6.35 -15.12
N ILE A 324 6.46 6.88 -13.94
CA ILE A 324 5.27 6.45 -13.18
C ILE A 324 4.21 7.56 -13.21
N PHE A 325 3.09 7.26 -13.86
CA PHE A 325 2.00 8.22 -14.06
C PHE A 325 0.94 8.15 -12.98
N LYS A 326 0.71 6.97 -12.38
CA LYS A 326 -0.30 6.78 -11.35
C LYS A 326 0.37 6.57 -9.99
N LYS A 327 0.14 7.48 -9.06
CA LYS A 327 0.68 7.42 -7.69
C LYS A 327 -0.48 7.49 -6.71
N GLU A 328 -0.65 6.46 -5.89
CA GLU A 328 -1.69 6.42 -4.85
C GLU A 328 -1.07 5.93 -3.55
N GLY A 329 -1.50 6.49 -2.42
CA GLY A 329 -0.90 6.14 -1.15
C GLY A 329 -1.65 6.69 0.05
N LEU A 330 -1.49 6.01 1.18
CA LEU A 330 -1.99 6.44 2.49
C LEU A 330 -0.81 6.72 3.41
N ILE A 331 -0.93 7.78 4.20
CA ILE A 331 0.05 8.17 5.21
C ILE A 331 -0.64 8.26 6.57
N LEU A 332 -0.07 7.58 7.57
CA LEU A 332 -0.41 7.73 8.97
C LEU A 332 0.62 8.62 9.63
N TYR A 333 0.23 9.84 9.97
CA TYR A 333 1.02 10.72 10.82
C TYR A 333 0.83 10.32 12.28
N SER A 334 1.94 10.16 13.00
CA SER A 334 2.00 9.81 14.42
C SER A 334 2.77 10.88 15.17
N LEU A 335 2.12 11.54 16.11
CA LEU A 335 2.71 12.60 16.93
C LEU A 335 2.38 12.39 18.41
N ASP A 336 3.40 12.38 19.25
CA ASP A 336 3.20 12.38 20.70
C ASP A 336 2.84 13.80 21.19
N ILE A 337 1.73 13.91 21.91
CA ILE A 337 1.25 15.16 22.49
C ILE A 337 1.36 15.08 24.01
N PRO A 338 2.15 15.97 24.64
CA PRO A 338 2.20 16.06 26.09
C PRO A 338 0.88 16.60 26.62
N LEU A 339 0.30 15.90 27.59
CA LEU A 339 -0.86 16.31 28.37
C LEU A 339 -0.35 16.81 29.73
N SER A 340 0.40 17.91 29.71
CA SER A 340 0.83 18.56 30.96
C SER A 340 -0.34 19.35 31.50
N ASP A 341 -0.69 19.17 32.77
CA ASP A 341 -1.66 20.03 33.45
C ASP A 341 -1.21 21.49 33.28
N GLN A 342 -1.94 22.24 32.47
CA GLN A 342 -1.79 23.68 32.45
C GLN A 342 -2.49 24.22 33.71
N GLY A 343 -1.71 24.32 34.78
CA GLY A 343 -1.98 25.20 35.92
C GLY A 343 -3.14 24.78 36.82
N SER A 344 -2.78 24.16 37.96
CA SER A 344 -3.48 24.40 39.22
C SER A 344 -3.43 25.86 39.63
#